data_AF-A0A560LP31-F1
#
_entry.id   AF-A0A560LP31-F1
#
_cell.length_a   1.000
_cell.length_b   1.000
_cell.length_c   1.000
_cell.angle_alpha   90.00
_cell.angle_beta   90.00
_cell.angle_gamma   90.00
#
_symmetry.space_group_name_H-M   'P 1'
#
loop_
_entity.id
_entity.type
_entity.pdbx_description
1 polymer ?
#
loop_
_entity_poly.entity_id
_entity_poly.type
_entity_poly.pdbx_seq_one_letter_code
_entity_poly.pdbx_strand_id
1 'polypeptide(L)'
;MNGRVRAFDHAQAHLIAKTKRWLRYLGWMLVAGFAFVITATVIIYFDKSSGQTTPTSTFVYVTMASGALVTTALFSISAYLLKLLRQLTRASVIADAPCGKLLAFFRFLLPRKTFENLVVQIVADGREEYFEALSEGRRRHAQYINIRTHAIVLFSLALSAVTSLVAKIVFAAWKAVIGAG
;
A
#
# COMPACT_ATOMS: atom_id res chain seq x y z
N MET A 1 -33.35 -21.48 -8.19
CA MET A 1 -32.39 -20.55 -7.56
C MET A 1 -30.98 -21.15 -7.34
N ASN A 2 -30.80 -22.48 -7.27
CA ASN A 2 -29.47 -23.09 -7.02
C ASN A 2 -28.40 -22.87 -8.10
N GLY A 3 -28.77 -22.61 -9.36
CA GLY A 3 -27.81 -22.41 -10.45
C GLY A 3 -27.01 -21.10 -10.36
N ARG A 4 -27.65 -19.98 -9.99
CA ARG A 4 -26.98 -18.66 -9.88
C ARG A 4 -25.96 -18.61 -8.74
N VAL A 5 -26.24 -19.31 -7.64
CA VAL A 5 -25.33 -19.37 -6.48
C VAL A 5 -24.02 -20.09 -6.85
N ARG A 6 -24.11 -21.23 -7.54
CA ARG A 6 -22.91 -21.98 -7.98
C ARG A 6 -22.07 -21.21 -9.01
N ALA A 7 -22.73 -20.50 -9.93
CA ALA A 7 -22.01 -19.67 -10.91
C ALA A 7 -21.23 -18.53 -10.23
N PHE A 8 -21.81 -17.92 -9.19
CA PHE A 8 -21.15 -16.88 -8.41
C PHE A 8 -19.96 -17.42 -7.60
N ASP A 9 -20.11 -18.61 -7.00
CA ASP A 9 -19.03 -19.28 -6.25
C ASP A 9 -17.82 -19.58 -7.14
N HIS A 10 -18.06 -20.09 -8.36
CA HIS A 10 -16.98 -20.32 -9.33
C HIS A 10 -16.31 -19.04 -9.79
N ALA A 11 -17.09 -17.97 -10.04
CA ALA A 11 -16.54 -16.68 -10.41
C ALA A 11 -15.68 -16.07 -9.28
N GLN A 12 -16.12 -16.20 -8.01
CA GLN A 12 -15.33 -15.76 -6.85
C GLN A 12 -14.03 -16.56 -6.70
N ALA A 13 -14.08 -17.90 -6.84
CA ALA A 13 -12.89 -18.74 -6.76
C ALA A 13 -11.86 -18.34 -7.82
N HIS A 14 -12.31 -18.07 -9.05
CA HIS A 14 -11.45 -17.61 -10.13
C HIS A 14 -10.86 -16.22 -9.85
N LEU A 15 -11.66 -15.27 -9.35
CA LEU A 15 -11.19 -13.95 -8.92
C LEU A 15 -10.12 -14.06 -7.83
N ILE A 16 -10.36 -14.84 -6.78
CA ILE A 16 -9.41 -15.06 -5.68
C ILE A 16 -8.09 -15.64 -6.21
N ALA A 17 -8.16 -16.62 -7.11
CA ALA A 17 -6.96 -17.21 -7.73
C ALA A 17 -6.17 -16.18 -8.55
N LYS A 18 -6.88 -15.33 -9.32
CA LYS A 18 -6.29 -14.24 -10.10
C LYS A 18 -5.65 -13.18 -9.19
N THR A 19 -6.33 -12.76 -8.12
CA THR A 19 -5.81 -11.81 -7.13
C THR A 19 -4.58 -12.35 -6.42
N LYS A 20 -4.57 -13.63 -6.03
CA LYS A 20 -3.39 -14.27 -5.41
C LYS A 20 -2.19 -14.32 -6.37
N ARG A 21 -2.42 -14.43 -7.67
CA ARG A 21 -1.37 -14.39 -8.69
C ARG A 21 -0.83 -12.96 -8.84
N TRP A 22 -1.72 -11.98 -8.94
CA TRP A 22 -1.37 -10.55 -8.98
C TRP A 22 -0.58 -10.08 -7.75
N LEU A 23 -1.00 -10.48 -6.54
CA LEU A 23 -0.29 -10.15 -5.31
C LEU A 23 1.12 -10.73 -5.27
N ARG A 24 1.32 -11.94 -5.82
CA ARG A 24 2.66 -12.51 -5.98
C ARG A 24 3.52 -11.70 -6.94
N TYR A 25 2.99 -11.30 -8.09
CA TYR A 25 3.72 -10.45 -9.03
C TYR A 25 4.05 -9.08 -8.44
N LEU A 26 3.11 -8.46 -7.73
CA LEU A 26 3.36 -7.21 -7.01
C LEU A 26 4.49 -7.38 -6.00
N GLY A 27 4.48 -8.47 -5.23
CA GLY A 27 5.58 -8.80 -4.31
C GLY A 27 6.93 -8.93 -5.03
N TRP A 28 6.98 -9.63 -6.17
CA TRP A 28 8.20 -9.75 -6.98
C TRP A 28 8.65 -8.42 -7.58
N MET A 29 7.74 -7.56 -8.04
CA MET A 29 8.08 -6.23 -8.55
C MET A 29 8.65 -5.33 -7.46
N LEU A 30 8.12 -5.40 -6.24
CA LEU A 30 8.67 -4.65 -5.11
C LEU A 30 10.06 -5.14 -4.72
N VAL A 31 10.28 -6.46 -4.72
CA VAL A 31 11.61 -7.04 -4.48
C VAL A 31 12.59 -6.63 -5.58
N ALA A 32 12.19 -6.70 -6.86
CA ALA A 32 13.03 -6.30 -7.99
C ALA A 32 13.37 -4.80 -7.97
N GLY A 33 12.38 -3.95 -7.69
CA GLY A 33 12.58 -2.51 -7.54
C GLY A 33 13.54 -2.19 -6.40
N PHE A 34 13.44 -2.90 -5.28
CA PHE A 34 14.37 -2.74 -4.16
C PHE A 34 15.79 -3.20 -4.50
N ALA A 35 15.92 -4.37 -5.13
CA ALA A 35 17.22 -4.87 -5.61
C ALA A 35 17.87 -3.88 -6.58
N PHE A 36 17.10 -3.30 -7.50
CA PHE A 36 17.59 -2.28 -8.41
C PHE A 36 18.13 -1.04 -7.69
N VAL A 37 17.40 -0.53 -6.68
CA VAL A 37 17.86 0.62 -5.87
C VAL A 37 19.16 0.29 -5.13
N ILE A 38 19.28 -0.91 -4.54
CA ILE A 38 20.52 -1.35 -3.89
C ILE A 38 21.66 -1.40 -4.91
N THR A 39 21.46 -2.07 -6.04
CA THR A 39 22.51 -2.21 -7.08
C THR A 39 22.96 -0.86 -7.61
N ALA A 40 22.02 0.05 -7.91
CA ALA A 40 22.35 1.40 -8.35
C ALA A 40 23.15 2.17 -7.29
N THR A 41 22.80 2.03 -6.01
CA THR A 41 23.52 2.66 -4.89
C THR A 41 24.94 2.09 -4.76
N VAL A 42 25.11 0.78 -4.92
CA VAL A 42 26.41 0.11 -4.88
C VAL A 42 27.30 0.54 -6.05
N ILE A 43 26.75 0.64 -7.27
CA ILE A 43 27.48 1.12 -8.45
C ILE A 43 28.01 2.54 -8.22
N ILE A 44 27.16 3.45 -7.73
CA ILE A 44 27.54 4.83 -7.39
C ILE A 44 28.64 4.86 -6.31
N TYR A 45 28.60 3.93 -5.36
CA TYR A 45 29.62 3.83 -4.30
C TYR A 45 30.98 3.36 -4.84
N PHE A 46 31.00 2.34 -5.72
CA PHE A 46 32.24 1.76 -6.24
C PHE A 46 32.97 2.69 -7.23
N ASP A 47 32.24 3.46 -8.04
CA ASP A 47 32.80 4.42 -8.99
C ASP A 47 33.65 5.50 -8.28
N LYS A 48 33.34 5.77 -7.00
CA LYS A 48 34.01 6.80 -6.19
C LYS A 48 35.22 6.33 -5.39
N SER A 49 35.59 5.06 -5.47
CA SER A 49 36.82 4.54 -4.83
C SER A 49 38.13 5.08 -5.45
N SER A 50 38.02 5.93 -6.49
CA SER A 50 39.09 6.60 -7.23
C SER A 50 39.79 7.79 -6.51
N GLY A 51 39.50 8.04 -5.22
CA GLY A 51 40.41 8.83 -4.36
C GLY A 51 39.94 10.22 -3.89
N GLN A 52 38.64 10.57 -3.98
CA GLN A 52 38.11 11.77 -3.33
C GLN A 52 37.04 11.45 -2.27
N THR A 53 37.43 11.58 -1.01
CA THR A 53 36.55 11.52 0.18
C THR A 53 35.70 12.78 0.29
N THR A 54 34.63 12.85 -0.51
CA THR A 54 33.58 13.89 -0.45
C THR A 54 32.27 13.27 0.11
N PRO A 55 31.20 14.05 0.44
CA PRO A 55 30.09 13.67 1.36
C PRO A 55 29.13 12.56 0.87
N THR A 56 29.60 11.61 0.07
CA THR A 56 28.85 10.49 -0.50
C THR A 56 28.57 9.34 0.45
N SER A 57 29.33 9.17 1.53
CA SER A 57 29.03 8.13 2.52
C SER A 57 27.66 8.37 3.18
N THR A 58 27.36 9.62 3.55
CA THR A 58 26.08 10.01 4.14
C THR A 58 24.90 9.72 3.20
N PHE A 59 25.06 9.97 1.89
CA PHE A 59 24.01 9.71 0.90
C PHE A 59 23.70 8.21 0.75
N VAL A 60 24.73 7.35 0.74
CA VAL A 60 24.56 5.90 0.66
C VAL A 60 23.83 5.36 1.90
N TYR A 61 24.22 5.78 3.11
CA TYR A 61 23.52 5.35 4.32
C TYR A 61 22.06 5.81 4.36
N VAL A 62 21.77 7.05 3.94
CA VAL A 62 20.39 7.55 3.86
C VAL A 62 19.57 6.75 2.84
N THR A 63 20.17 6.39 1.70
CA THR A 63 19.49 5.60 0.66
C THR A 63 19.21 4.17 1.13
N MET A 64 20.19 3.52 1.78
CA MET A 64 19.99 2.17 2.33
C MET A 64 18.96 2.16 3.46
N ALA A 65 19.01 3.15 4.36
CA ALA A 65 18.06 3.25 5.47
C ALA A 65 16.64 3.54 4.98
N SER A 66 16.46 4.48 4.05
CA SER A 66 15.14 4.79 3.48
C SER A 66 14.57 3.61 2.70
N GLY A 67 15.40 2.91 1.91
CA GLY A 67 15.00 1.70 1.22
C GLY A 67 14.55 0.58 2.17
N ALA A 68 15.28 0.33 3.26
CA ALA A 68 14.93 -0.67 4.26
C ALA A 68 13.58 -0.35 4.94
N LEU A 69 13.30 0.93 5.23
CA LEU A 69 12.03 1.36 5.81
C LEU A 69 10.86 1.15 4.84
N VAL A 70 11.04 1.49 3.56
CA VAL A 70 10.02 1.32 2.52
C VAL A 70 9.68 -0.16 2.32
N THR A 71 10.68 -1.02 2.22
CA THR A 71 10.45 -2.47 2.06
C THR A 71 9.77 -3.10 3.26
N THR A 72 10.18 -2.73 4.47
CA THR A 72 9.54 -3.23 5.70
C THR A 72 8.08 -2.80 5.76
N ALA A 73 7.78 -1.54 5.45
CA ALA A 73 6.40 -1.03 5.41
C ALA A 73 5.55 -1.80 4.38
N LEU A 74 6.06 -1.98 3.17
CA LEU A 74 5.37 -2.72 2.11
C LEU A 74 5.14 -4.20 2.49
N PHE A 75 6.12 -4.82 3.15
CA PHE A 75 5.98 -6.19 3.65
C PHE A 75 4.91 -6.30 4.73
N SER A 76 4.88 -5.37 5.69
CA SER A 76 3.84 -5.31 6.73
C SER A 76 2.44 -5.11 6.14
N ILE A 77 2.29 -4.24 5.14
CA ILE A 77 1.03 -4.02 4.41
C ILE A 77 0.62 -5.30 3.69
N SER A 78 1.55 -5.97 3.00
CA SER A 78 1.29 -7.22 2.28
C SER A 78 0.83 -8.33 3.23
N ALA A 79 1.48 -8.46 4.40
CA ALA A 79 1.09 -9.41 5.43
C ALA A 79 -0.31 -9.09 6.01
N TYR A 80 -0.61 -7.82 6.25
CA TYR A 80 -1.92 -7.38 6.71
C TYR A 80 -3.02 -7.67 5.67
N LEU A 81 -2.76 -7.38 4.39
CA LEU A 81 -3.68 -7.72 3.29
C LEU A 81 -3.93 -9.23 3.22
N LEU A 82 -2.90 -10.07 3.35
CA LEU A 82 -3.08 -11.52 3.40
C LEU A 82 -3.92 -11.96 4.60
N LYS A 83 -3.75 -11.35 5.76
CA LYS A 83 -4.58 -11.60 6.95
C LYS A 83 -6.04 -11.21 6.70
N LEU A 84 -6.28 -10.08 6.05
CA LEU A 84 -7.61 -9.59 5.68
C LEU A 84 -8.27 -10.53 4.65
N LEU A 85 -7.51 -10.99 3.65
CA LEU A 85 -7.98 -11.97 2.68
C LEU A 85 -8.28 -13.33 3.32
N ARG A 86 -7.55 -13.74 4.35
CA ARG A 86 -7.92 -14.93 5.15
C ARG A 86 -9.20 -14.69 5.94
N GLN A 87 -9.41 -13.48 6.47
CA GLN A 87 -10.66 -13.15 7.16
C GLN A 87 -11.88 -13.18 6.22
N LEU A 88 -11.76 -12.88 4.92
CA LEU A 88 -12.85 -13.08 3.95
C LEU A 88 -13.35 -14.53 3.92
N THR A 89 -12.46 -15.50 4.07
CA THR A 89 -12.82 -16.92 4.01
C THR A 89 -13.54 -17.41 5.26
N ARG A 90 -13.41 -16.69 6.39
CA ARG A 90 -14.13 -16.98 7.63
C ARG A 90 -15.34 -16.07 7.66
N ALA A 91 -16.55 -16.64 7.51
CA ALA A 91 -17.81 -15.91 7.51
C ALA A 91 -17.88 -14.91 8.70
N SER A 92 -17.49 -13.66 8.46
CA SER A 92 -17.43 -12.65 9.50
C SER A 92 -18.74 -11.88 9.53
N VAL A 93 -19.17 -11.63 10.77
CA VAL A 93 -20.43 -10.99 11.13
C VAL A 93 -20.52 -9.61 10.48
N ILE A 94 -21.62 -9.37 9.78
CA ILE A 94 -21.90 -8.19 8.95
C ILE A 94 -22.52 -7.08 9.83
N ALA A 95 -21.83 -6.70 10.92
CA ALA A 95 -22.42 -5.78 11.90
C ALA A 95 -21.94 -4.33 11.73
N ASP A 96 -20.66 -4.10 11.40
CA ASP A 96 -20.09 -2.76 11.49
C ASP A 96 -19.92 -2.08 10.13
N ALA A 97 -20.30 -0.80 10.06
CA ALA A 97 -20.05 0.06 8.92
C ALA A 97 -18.55 0.07 8.56
N PRO A 98 -18.20 0.00 7.27
CA PRO A 98 -16.82 -0.12 6.84
C PRO A 98 -16.00 1.09 7.30
N CYS A 99 -14.76 0.82 7.73
CA CYS A 99 -13.74 1.80 8.10
C CYS A 99 -14.03 2.72 9.31
N GLY A 100 -15.08 2.51 10.11
CA GLY A 100 -15.40 3.41 11.23
C GLY A 100 -14.24 3.62 12.23
N LYS A 101 -13.60 2.52 12.65
CA LYS A 101 -12.43 2.58 13.55
C LYS A 101 -11.17 3.13 12.85
N LEU A 102 -11.00 2.82 11.57
CA LEU A 102 -9.86 3.28 10.78
C LEU A 102 -9.92 4.79 10.51
N LEU A 103 -11.10 5.35 10.28
CA LEU A 103 -11.29 6.79 10.12
C LEU A 103 -10.82 7.54 11.37
N ALA A 104 -11.20 7.07 12.57
CA ALA A 104 -10.76 7.68 13.82
C ALA A 104 -9.24 7.62 13.98
N PHE A 105 -8.63 6.46 13.66
CA PHE A 105 -7.18 6.29 13.73
C PHE A 105 -6.43 7.19 12.73
N PHE A 106 -6.85 7.22 11.47
CA PHE A 106 -6.18 8.01 10.43
C PHE A 106 -6.39 9.51 10.59
N ARG A 107 -7.51 9.95 11.15
CA ARG A 107 -7.74 11.36 11.50
C ARG A 107 -6.70 11.89 12.47
N PHE A 108 -6.18 11.04 13.36
CA PHE A 108 -5.11 11.42 14.29
C PHE A 108 -3.73 11.35 13.65
N LEU A 109 -3.48 10.35 12.79
CA LEU A 109 -2.16 10.10 12.24
C LEU A 109 -1.78 11.04 11.09
N LEU A 110 -2.74 11.51 10.30
CA LEU A 110 -2.49 12.23 9.06
C LEU A 110 -2.77 13.72 9.19
N PRO A 111 -2.06 14.58 8.43
CA PRO A 111 -2.47 15.96 8.26
C PRO A 111 -3.91 16.05 7.75
N ARG A 112 -4.69 16.98 8.30
CA ARG A 112 -6.12 17.15 8.00
C ARG A 112 -6.41 17.16 6.49
N LYS A 113 -5.63 17.89 5.71
CA LYS A 113 -5.77 17.97 4.24
C LYS A 113 -5.59 16.61 3.56
N THR A 114 -4.58 15.84 3.96
CA THR A 114 -4.32 14.51 3.41
C THR A 114 -5.42 13.53 3.78
N PHE A 115 -5.91 13.60 5.03
CA PHE A 115 -7.02 12.77 5.50
C PHE A 115 -8.31 13.04 4.71
N GLU A 116 -8.70 14.32 4.58
CA GLU A 116 -9.90 14.72 3.86
C GLU A 116 -9.83 14.36 2.37
N ASN A 117 -8.69 14.61 1.72
CA ASN A 117 -8.57 14.36 0.27
C ASN A 117 -8.44 12.88 -0.09
N LEU A 118 -7.75 12.07 0.72
CA LEU A 118 -7.49 10.67 0.37
C LEU A 118 -8.45 9.70 1.06
N VAL A 119 -8.65 9.84 2.37
CA VAL A 119 -9.34 8.81 3.16
C VAL A 119 -10.84 9.01 3.10
N VAL A 120 -11.32 10.24 3.26
CA VAL A 120 -12.77 10.51 3.35
C VAL A 120 -13.49 10.15 2.06
N GLN A 121 -12.95 10.53 0.90
CA GLN A 121 -13.55 10.23 -0.41
C GLN A 121 -13.66 8.71 -0.64
N ILE A 122 -12.55 7.99 -0.49
CA ILE A 122 -12.53 6.52 -0.73
C ILE A 122 -13.48 5.78 0.22
N VAL A 123 -13.59 6.23 1.47
CA VAL A 123 -14.50 5.62 2.46
C VAL A 123 -15.95 5.99 2.19
N ALA A 124 -16.24 7.20 1.73
CA ALA A 124 -17.60 7.62 1.36
C ALA A 124 -18.13 6.75 0.20
N ASP A 125 -17.37 6.66 -0.89
CA ASP A 125 -17.72 5.85 -2.07
C ASP A 125 -17.90 4.37 -1.68
N GLY A 126 -16.98 3.84 -0.86
CA GLY A 126 -17.05 2.46 -0.38
C GLY A 126 -18.25 2.19 0.55
N ARG A 127 -18.69 3.19 1.33
CA ARG A 127 -19.88 3.05 2.21
C ARG A 127 -21.16 3.02 1.39
N GLU A 128 -21.27 3.87 0.38
CA GLU A 128 -22.43 3.91 -0.51
C GLU A 128 -22.63 2.55 -1.20
N GLU A 129 -21.60 2.06 -1.91
CA GLU A 129 -21.64 0.74 -2.57
C GLU A 129 -21.93 -0.40 -1.57
N TYR A 130 -21.38 -0.31 -0.35
CA TYR A 130 -21.59 -1.32 0.70
C TYR A 130 -23.05 -1.39 1.13
N PHE A 131 -23.69 -0.24 1.41
CA PHE A 131 -25.08 -0.20 1.83
C PHE A 131 -26.05 -0.57 0.70
N GLU A 132 -25.74 -0.20 -0.54
CA GLU A 132 -26.48 -0.66 -1.72
C GLU A 132 -26.40 -2.19 -1.87
N ALA A 133 -25.22 -2.78 -1.70
CA ALA A 133 -25.09 -4.24 -1.72
C ALA A 133 -25.85 -4.93 -0.57
N LEU A 134 -25.95 -4.28 0.59
CA LEU A 134 -26.72 -4.79 1.73
C LEU A 134 -28.23 -4.69 1.52
N SER A 135 -28.73 -3.59 0.94
CA SER A 135 -30.16 -3.41 0.66
C SER A 135 -30.66 -4.46 -0.34
N GLU A 136 -29.81 -4.88 -1.27
CA GLU A 136 -30.08 -5.97 -2.20
C GLU A 136 -29.90 -7.39 -1.59
N GLY A 137 -29.54 -7.50 -0.31
CA GLY A 137 -29.29 -8.78 0.36
C GLY A 137 -28.00 -9.49 -0.08
N ARG A 138 -27.13 -8.85 -0.86
CA ARG A 138 -25.87 -9.41 -1.40
C ARG A 138 -24.73 -9.34 -0.38
N ARG A 139 -24.88 -10.05 0.74
CA ARG A 139 -23.96 -10.07 1.89
C ARG A 139 -22.48 -10.30 1.53
N ARG A 140 -22.18 -11.26 0.65
CA ARG A 140 -20.80 -11.54 0.24
C ARG A 140 -20.19 -10.42 -0.60
N HIS A 141 -21.00 -9.73 -1.39
CA HIS A 141 -20.55 -8.60 -2.19
C HIS A 141 -20.23 -7.41 -1.28
N ALA A 142 -21.08 -7.13 -0.28
CA ALA A 142 -20.81 -6.14 0.74
C ALA A 142 -19.49 -6.42 1.50
N GLN A 143 -19.23 -7.68 1.88
CA GLN A 143 -17.95 -8.07 2.49
C GLN A 143 -16.74 -7.80 1.58
N TYR A 144 -16.86 -8.11 0.28
CA TYR A 144 -15.82 -7.82 -0.69
C TYR A 144 -15.55 -6.32 -0.81
N ILE A 145 -16.60 -5.49 -0.90
CA ILE A 145 -16.49 -4.02 -0.96
C ILE A 145 -15.75 -3.50 0.27
N ASN A 146 -16.16 -3.91 1.48
CA ASN A 146 -15.51 -3.49 2.72
C ASN A 146 -14.00 -3.73 2.67
N ILE A 147 -13.58 -4.91 2.20
CA ILE A 147 -12.19 -5.32 2.17
C ILE A 147 -11.40 -4.64 1.05
N ARG A 148 -12.03 -4.46 -0.12
CA ARG A 148 -11.48 -3.65 -1.21
C ARG A 148 -11.22 -2.22 -0.73
N THR A 149 -12.16 -1.59 -0.05
CA THR A 149 -12.02 -0.23 0.47
C THR A 149 -10.87 -0.13 1.47
N HIS A 150 -10.75 -1.07 2.41
CA HIS A 150 -9.62 -1.11 3.35
C HIS A 150 -8.27 -1.23 2.61
N ALA A 151 -8.19 -2.10 1.61
CA ALA A 151 -6.98 -2.30 0.84
C ALA A 151 -6.57 -1.04 0.06
N ILE A 152 -7.53 -0.37 -0.58
CA ILE A 152 -7.28 0.87 -1.32
C ILE A 152 -6.80 1.97 -0.36
N VAL A 153 -7.49 2.19 0.77
CA VAL A 153 -7.08 3.21 1.75
C VAL A 153 -5.66 2.96 2.24
N LEU A 154 -5.34 1.73 2.65
CA LEU A 154 -3.99 1.39 3.11
C LEU A 154 -2.93 1.58 2.04
N PHE A 155 -3.23 1.19 0.79
CA PHE A 155 -2.30 1.34 -0.32
C PHE A 155 -2.07 2.81 -0.66
N SER A 156 -3.12 3.63 -0.73
CA SER A 156 -3.02 5.07 -0.97
C SER A 156 -2.20 5.78 0.10
N LEU A 157 -2.36 5.39 1.36
CA LEU A 157 -1.56 5.93 2.46
C LEU A 157 -0.10 5.52 2.39
N ALA A 158 0.16 4.25 2.08
CA ALA A 158 1.52 3.75 1.88
C ALA A 158 2.22 4.48 0.74
N LEU A 159 1.54 4.65 -0.40
CA LEU A 159 2.08 5.36 -1.55
C LEU A 159 2.35 6.83 -1.21
N SER A 160 1.44 7.49 -0.49
CA SER A 160 1.62 8.88 -0.05
C SER A 160 2.80 9.04 0.91
N ALA A 161 3.02 8.05 1.81
CA ALA A 161 4.18 8.05 2.69
C ALA A 161 5.48 7.91 1.88
N VAL A 162 5.52 6.98 0.92
CA VAL A 162 6.68 6.76 0.05
C VAL A 162 7.00 8.01 -0.77
N THR A 163 6.02 8.63 -1.42
CA THR A 163 6.24 9.86 -2.21
C THR A 163 6.76 11.00 -1.34
N SER A 164 6.26 11.15 -0.11
CA SER A 164 6.76 12.17 0.81
C SER A 164 8.22 11.96 1.23
N LEU A 165 8.65 10.71 1.38
CA LEU A 165 10.05 10.37 1.70
C LEU A 165 10.96 10.64 0.51
N VAL A 166 10.56 10.20 -0.68
CA VAL A 166 11.32 10.45 -1.91
C VAL A 166 11.48 11.95 -2.15
N ALA A 167 10.42 12.74 -1.99
CA ALA A 167 10.47 14.19 -2.14
C ALA A 167 11.49 14.85 -1.19
N LYS A 168 11.55 14.40 0.08
CA LYS A 168 12.53 14.91 1.06
C LYS A 168 13.97 14.57 0.67
N ILE A 169 14.21 13.35 0.20
CA ILE A 169 15.54 12.91 -0.24
C ILE A 169 16.00 13.72 -1.46
N VAL A 170 15.12 13.86 -2.46
CA VAL A 170 15.41 14.65 -3.67
C VAL A 170 15.70 16.11 -3.31
N PHE A 171 14.89 16.71 -2.43
CA PHE A 171 15.10 18.09 -2.01
C PHE A 171 16.41 18.30 -1.22
N ALA A 172 16.78 17.33 -0.36
CA ALA A 172 18.05 17.37 0.35
C ALA A 172 19.24 17.24 -0.61
N ALA A 173 19.16 16.32 -1.59
CA ALA A 173 20.19 16.16 -2.61
C ALA A 173 20.35 17.43 -3.46
N TRP A 174 19.23 18.04 -3.88
CA TRP A 174 19.21 19.29 -4.65
C TRP A 174 19.90 20.43 -3.90
N LYS A 175 19.59 20.61 -2.61
CA LYS A 175 20.24 21.64 -1.77
C LYS A 175 21.74 21.44 -1.64
N ALA A 176 22.20 20.20 -1.52
CA ALA A 176 23.62 19.89 -1.42
C ALA A 176 24.37 20.21 -2.72
N VAL A 177 23.73 20.05 -3.89
CA VAL A 177 24.32 20.38 -5.19
C VAL A 177 24.43 21.89 -5.38
N ILE A 178 23.38 22.66 -5.08
CA ILE A 178 23.40 24.12 -5.26
C ILE A 178 24.28 24.83 -4.23
N GLY A 179 24.28 24.38 -2.97
CA GLY A 179 25.05 25.04 -1.90
C GLY A 179 26.56 24.81 -1.96
N ALA A 180 27.06 24.01 -2.91
CA ALA A 180 28.47 23.68 -3.07
C ALA A 180 29.20 24.51 -4.16
N GLY A 181 28.48 25.39 -4.87
CA GLY A 181 29.04 26.32 -5.87
C GLY A 181 28.95 27.76 -5.38
#